data_AF-A0A550GN15-F1
#
_entry.id   AF-A0A550GN15-F1
#
_cell.length_a   1.000
_cell.length_b   1.000
_cell.length_c   1.000
_cell.angle_alpha   90.00
_cell.angle_beta   90.00
_cell.angle_gamma   90.00
#
_symmetry.space_group_name_H-M   'P 1'
#
loop_
_entity.id
_entity.type
_entity.pdbx_description
1 polymer ?
#
loop_
_entity_poly.entity_id
_entity_poly.type
_entity_poly.pdbx_seq_one_letter_code
_entity_poly.pdbx_strand_id
1 'polypeptide(L)'
;MAESKIRFLTNLLGIYSPSGCEEEISEFLITEMKELGFSVKKDSIGNVIGEIGQGDLTILLCGHMDTVVGHLPLRVENDRIYARGAVDAKGPL
;
A
#
# COMPACT_ATOMS: atom_id res chain seq x y z
N MET A 1 -15.11 -1.51 -10.60
CA MET A 1 -14.65 -0.56 -9.57
C MET A 1 -14.33 -1.23 -8.23
N ALA A 2 -15.20 -2.08 -7.68
CA ALA A 2 -14.88 -2.81 -6.44
C ALA A 2 -13.80 -3.89 -6.67
N GLU A 3 -13.92 -4.67 -7.74
CA GLU A 3 -12.94 -5.72 -8.09
C GLU A 3 -11.53 -5.18 -8.31
N SER A 4 -11.39 -3.99 -8.90
CA SER A 4 -10.07 -3.38 -9.12
C SER A 4 -9.40 -2.96 -7.81
N LYS A 5 -10.17 -2.44 -6.84
CA LYS A 5 -9.66 -2.09 -5.51
C LYS A 5 -9.27 -3.34 -4.71
N ILE A 6 -10.10 -4.38 -4.75
CA ILE A 6 -9.81 -5.66 -4.11
C ILE A 6 -8.56 -6.29 -4.72
N ARG A 7 -8.40 -6.23 -6.05
CA ARG A 7 -7.19 -6.72 -6.74
C ARG A 7 -5.94 -5.95 -6.34
N PHE A 8 -6.01 -4.62 -6.32
CA PHE A 8 -4.91 -3.76 -5.84
C PHE A 8 -4.49 -4.16 -4.42
N LEU A 9 -5.45 -4.23 -3.49
CA LEU A 9 -5.18 -4.64 -2.11
C LEU A 9 -4.61 -6.06 -2.03
N THR A 10 -5.13 -6.99 -2.82
CA THR A 10 -4.64 -8.39 -2.84
C THR A 10 -3.18 -8.46 -3.32
N ASN A 11 -2.82 -7.69 -4.35
CA ASN A 11 -1.44 -7.59 -4.82
C ASN A 11 -0.54 -6.97 -3.76
N LEU A 12 -0.96 -5.86 -3.15
CA LEU A 12 -0.24 -5.17 -2.07
C LEU A 12 0.01 -6.07 -0.85
N LEU A 13 -0.98 -6.89 -0.48
CA LEU A 13 -0.92 -7.87 0.60
C LEU A 13 -0.03 -9.08 0.27
N GLY A 14 0.14 -9.39 -1.02
CA GLY A 14 1.02 -10.46 -1.48
C GLY A 14 2.50 -10.14 -1.27
N ILE A 15 2.86 -8.86 -1.14
CA ILE A 15 4.25 -8.42 -0.93
C ILE A 15 4.58 -8.53 0.56
N TYR A 16 5.63 -9.29 0.91
CA TYR A 16 6.09 -9.39 2.29
C TYR A 16 6.96 -8.18 2.64
N SER A 17 6.52 -7.36 3.59
CA SER A 17 7.19 -6.10 3.95
C SER A 17 7.33 -5.97 5.48
N PRO A 18 8.19 -6.75 6.14
CA PRO A 18 8.50 -6.50 7.55
C PRO A 18 9.22 -5.15 7.70
N SER A 19 9.14 -4.53 8.88
CA SER A 19 9.81 -3.25 9.15
C SER A 19 11.31 -3.32 8.79
N GLY A 20 11.78 -2.37 7.97
CA GLY A 20 13.13 -2.29 7.40
C GLY A 20 13.33 -3.06 6.08
N CYS A 21 12.29 -3.69 5.53
CA CYS A 21 12.31 -4.42 4.25
C CYS A 21 11.18 -3.97 3.30
N GLU A 22 10.92 -2.67 3.23
CA GLU A 22 9.79 -2.08 2.49
C GLU A 22 10.09 -1.78 1.01
N GLU A 23 11.29 -2.12 0.51
CA GLU A 23 11.72 -1.73 -0.84
C GLU A 23 10.74 -2.18 -1.93
N GLU A 24 10.41 -3.47 -1.97
CA GLU A 24 9.54 -4.06 -2.99
C GLU A 24 8.12 -3.45 -2.96
N ILE A 25 7.55 -3.28 -1.75
CA ILE A 25 6.21 -2.68 -1.63
C ILE A 25 6.23 -1.20 -2.00
N SER A 26 7.32 -0.50 -1.71
CA SER A 26 7.46 0.91 -2.07
C SER A 26 7.49 1.09 -3.60
N GLU A 27 8.20 0.23 -4.32
CA GLU A 27 8.26 0.25 -5.80
C GLU A 27 6.90 -0.07 -6.42
N PHE A 28 6.19 -1.04 -5.86
CA PHE A 28 4.82 -1.36 -6.26
C PHE A 28 3.89 -0.16 -6.09
N LEU A 29 3.87 0.46 -4.91
CA LEU A 29 3.03 1.63 -4.63
C LEU A 29 3.38 2.81 -5.55
N ILE A 30 4.65 3.06 -5.83
CA ILE A 30 5.06 4.13 -6.74
C ILE A 30 4.48 3.93 -8.14
N THR A 31 4.51 2.70 -8.65
CA THR A 31 4.00 2.36 -9.97
C THR A 31 2.49 2.57 -10.02
N GLU A 32 1.75 1.98 -9.07
CA GLU A 32 0.29 2.07 -9.02
C GLU A 32 -0.20 3.51 -8.82
N MET A 33 0.44 4.29 -7.94
CA MET A 33 0.07 5.69 -7.72
C MET A 33 0.30 6.56 -8.97
N LYS A 34 1.37 6.30 -9.74
CA LYS A 34 1.61 6.98 -11.01
C LYS A 34 0.53 6.65 -12.05
N GLU A 35 0.12 5.39 -12.14
CA GLU A 35 -0.97 4.96 -13.02
C GLU A 35 -2.31 5.60 -12.65
N LEU A 36 -2.52 5.88 -11.35
CA LEU A 36 -3.68 6.62 -10.84
C LEU A 36 -3.58 8.15 -11.03
N GLY A 37 -2.48 8.66 -11.60
CA GLY A 37 -2.29 10.08 -11.92
C GLY A 37 -1.71 10.93 -10.79
N PHE A 38 -1.13 10.32 -9.76
CA PHE A 38 -0.41 11.05 -8.71
C PHE A 38 0.98 11.50 -9.20
N SER A 39 1.45 12.63 -8.67
CA SER A 39 2.87 12.96 -8.64
C SER A 39 3.50 12.20 -7.48
N VAL A 40 4.44 11.29 -7.76
CA VAL A 40 4.96 10.37 -6.75
C VAL A 40 6.47 10.55 -6.58
N LYS A 41 6.91 10.59 -5.32
CA LYS A 41 8.32 10.56 -4.93
C LYS A 41 8.53 9.55 -3.80
N LYS A 42 9.75 9.02 -3.74
CA LYS A 42 10.26 8.26 -2.60
C LYS A 42 11.23 9.15 -1.83
N ASP A 43 11.05 9.30 -0.53
CA ASP A 43 11.96 10.10 0.29
C ASP A 43 13.26 9.35 0.61
N SER A 44 14.17 9.99 1.35
CA SER A 44 15.49 9.41 1.67
C SER A 44 15.45 8.22 2.62
N ILE A 45 14.33 7.98 3.32
CA ILE A 45 14.16 6.86 4.24
C ILE A 45 13.20 5.79 3.69
N GLY A 46 12.70 5.99 2.48
CA GLY A 46 11.95 5.00 1.71
C GLY A 46 10.43 5.15 1.74
N ASN A 47 9.90 6.22 2.35
CA ASN A 47 8.45 6.46 2.31
C ASN A 47 8.00 6.80 0.89
N VAL A 48 6.84 6.28 0.50
CA VAL A 48 6.17 6.65 -0.75
C VAL A 48 5.23 7.81 -0.47
N ILE A 49 5.44 8.92 -1.18
CA ILE A 49 4.63 10.13 -1.06
C ILE A 49 4.02 10.41 -2.43
N GLY A 50 2.70 10.28 -2.53
CA GLY A 50 1.94 10.68 -3.70
C GLY A 50 1.08 11.92 -3.44
N GLU A 51 1.13 12.86 -4.37
CA GLU A 51 0.40 14.11 -4.32
C GLU A 51 -0.56 14.19 -5.53
N ILE A 52 -1.82 14.56 -5.29
CA ILE A 52 -2.84 14.76 -6.33
C ILE A 52 -3.72 15.96 -5.99
N GLY A 53 -4.19 16.66 -7.02
CA GLY A 53 -4.98 17.89 -6.89
C GLY A 53 -4.12 19.16 -6.86
N GLN A 54 -4.78 20.31 -6.76
CA GLN A 54 -4.17 21.64 -6.74
C GLN A 54 -5.00 22.55 -5.82
N GLY A 55 -4.35 23.47 -5.11
CA GLY A 55 -5.00 24.44 -4.22
C GLY A 55 -4.16 24.76 -2.99
N ASP A 56 -4.64 25.72 -2.19
CA ASP A 56 -3.90 26.23 -1.02
C ASP A 56 -4.06 25.37 0.25
N LEU A 57 -5.02 24.43 0.25
CA LEU A 57 -5.26 23.53 1.37
C LEU A 57 -4.68 22.15 1.07
N THR A 58 -3.91 21.61 2.02
CA THR A 58 -3.31 20.28 1.94
C THR A 58 -3.98 19.34 2.94
N ILE A 59 -4.41 18.16 2.48
CA ILE A 59 -4.90 17.08 3.32
C ILE A 59 -3.87 15.95 3.26
N LEU A 60 -3.41 15.48 4.42
CA LEU A 60 -2.50 14.34 4.53
C LEU A 60 -3.28 13.08 4.91
N LEU A 61 -3.22 12.06 4.05
CA LEU A 61 -3.57 10.69 4.39
C LEU A 61 -2.27 9.95 4.72
N CYS A 62 -2.07 9.61 5.98
CA CYS A 62 -0.83 8.99 6.47
C CYS A 62 -1.12 7.56 6.94
N GLY A 63 -0.59 6.58 6.22
CA GLY A 63 -0.58 5.16 6.60
C GLY A 63 0.85 4.62 6.64
N HIS A 64 1.00 3.31 6.82
CA HIS A 64 2.30 2.64 6.76
C HIS A 64 2.19 1.33 5.96
N MET A 65 3.27 0.97 5.28
CA MET A 65 3.32 -0.18 4.37
C MET A 65 4.07 -1.38 4.97
N ASP A 66 4.81 -1.14 6.06
CA ASP A 66 5.50 -2.19 6.79
C ASP A 66 4.51 -3.00 7.65
N THR A 67 4.98 -4.14 8.11
CA THR A 67 4.20 -5.07 8.91
C THR A 67 5.09 -5.74 9.95
N VAL A 68 4.48 -6.32 10.98
CA VAL A 68 5.22 -7.19 11.89
C VAL A 68 5.74 -8.44 11.17
N VAL A 69 6.86 -8.98 11.65
CA VAL A 69 7.43 -10.24 11.16
C VAL A 69 6.44 -11.41 11.26
N GLY A 70 6.63 -12.40 10.40
CA GLY A 70 5.84 -13.63 10.36
C GLY A 70 4.92 -13.67 9.14
N HIS A 71 5.21 -14.65 8.27
CA HIS A 71 4.47 -14.84 7.03
C HIS A 71 3.10 -15.47 7.31
N LEU A 72 2.04 -14.77 6.91
CA LEU A 72 0.67 -15.29 6.88
C LEU A 72 0.26 -15.44 5.41
N PRO A 73 0.09 -16.67 4.90
CA PRO A 73 -0.28 -16.87 3.50
C PRO A 73 -1.57 -16.13 3.13
N LEU A 74 -1.52 -15.41 2.01
CA LEU A 74 -2.68 -14.76 1.42
C LEU A 74 -3.76 -15.81 1.12
N ARG A 75 -4.97 -15.56 1.63
CA ARG A 75 -6.13 -16.42 1.38
C ARG A 75 -7.39 -15.59 1.22
N VAL A 76 -8.18 -15.89 0.19
CA VAL A 76 -9.46 -15.23 -0.06
C VAL A 76 -10.56 -16.29 0.05
N GLU A 77 -11.43 -16.17 1.04
CA GLU A 77 -12.49 -17.13 1.31
C GLU A 77 -13.71 -16.44 1.94
N ASN A 78 -14.91 -16.80 1.49
CA ASN A 78 -16.18 -16.32 2.06
C ASN A 78 -16.20 -14.79 2.26
N ASP A 79 -15.87 -14.05 1.20
CA ASP A 79 -15.80 -12.58 1.16
C ASP A 79 -14.80 -11.95 2.14
N ARG A 80 -13.79 -12.71 2.58
CA ARG A 80 -12.74 -12.24 3.47
C ARG A 80 -11.35 -12.48 2.88
N ILE A 81 -10.46 -11.52 3.10
CA ILE A 81 -9.05 -11.61 2.77
C ILE A 81 -8.27 -11.80 4.07
N TYR A 82 -7.47 -12.86 4.14
CA TYR A 82 -6.57 -13.15 5.24
C TYR A 82 -5.14 -12.96 4.75
N ALA A 83 -4.44 -11.98 5.28
CA ALA A 83 -3.02 -11.73 5.00
C ALA A 83 -2.42 -10.83 6.08
N ARG A 84 -1.10 -10.89 6.21
CA ARG A 84 -0.34 -9.92 7.01
C ARG A 84 -0.52 -8.53 6.37
N GLY A 85 -0.85 -7.52 7.16
CA GLY A 85 -1.11 -6.19 6.64
C GLY A 85 -2.57 -5.88 6.28
N ALA A 86 -3.45 -6.90 6.23
CA ALA A 86 -4.83 -6.71 5.74
C ALA A 86 -5.63 -5.68 6.54
N VAL A 87 -5.39 -5.64 7.86
CA VAL A 87 -5.98 -4.64 8.77
C VAL A 87 -4.93 -3.61 9.19
N ASP A 88 -3.71 -4.07 9.50
CA ASP A 88 -2.63 -3.24 10.05
C ASP A 88 -1.37 -3.29 9.16
N ALA A 89 -1.18 -2.34 8.23
CA ALA A 89 -2.15 -1.31 7.85
C ALA A 89 -2.28 -1.10 6.33
N LYS A 90 -1.95 -2.11 5.53
CA LYS A 90 -2.07 -2.08 4.06
C LYS A 90 -3.51 -1.95 3.55
N GLY A 91 -4.50 -2.35 4.35
CA GLY A 91 -5.92 -2.15 4.02
C GLY A 91 -6.35 -0.68 4.15
N PRO A 92 -6.04 -0.02 5.28
CA PRO A 92 -6.25 1.43 5.44
C PRO A 92 -5.39 2.35 4.57
N LEU A 93 -4.19 1.92 4.18
CA LEU A 93 -3.27 2.64 3.29
C LEU A 93 -3.84 2.80 1.87
#